data_AF-A0A3N1WVW1-F1
#
_entry.id   AF-A0A3N1WVW1-F1
#
_cell.length_a   1.000
_cell.length_b   1.000
_cell.length_c   1.000
_cell.angle_alpha   90.00
_cell.angle_beta   90.00
_cell.angle_gamma   90.00
#
_symmetry.space_group_name_H-M   'P 1'
#
loop_
_entity.id
_entity.type
_entity.pdbx_description
1 polymer ?
#
loop_
_entity_poly.entity_id
_entity_poly.type
_entity_poly.pdbx_seq_one_letter_code
_entity_poly.pdbx_strand_id
1 'polypeptide(L)'
;MPSRDMSLNKHITLLCLTGVTLVAAFLVGIYWNDKLHSLNEARQQAAALQARPIEKAFLPCTPQDYAQRLNILMEEATLPYRLPAQPEVEIGEIHDSMTLALDNHNTLIVLVDKNSLRVASITLIVNGDQSADSDASVLLTTAAVAAAAMPDKSLSTLTPLVARLVASYQGGAQSAEQTLDGVRIRYDRVPSQAAAWFWIEPANS
;
A
#
# COMPACT_ATOMS: atom_id res chain seq x y z
N MET A 1 1.53 -12.12 92.45
CA MET A 1 1.28 -11.71 91.05
C MET A 1 2.53 -11.04 90.51
N PRO A 2 3.30 -11.66 89.58
CA PRO A 2 4.37 -10.97 88.89
C PRO A 2 3.90 -10.51 87.50
N SER A 3 4.02 -9.21 87.23
CA SER A 3 3.79 -8.58 85.94
C SER A 3 4.89 -8.99 84.97
N ARG A 4 4.53 -9.76 83.94
CA ARG A 4 5.43 -10.09 82.82
C ARG A 4 5.71 -8.84 82.01
N ASP A 5 7.00 -8.54 81.88
CA ASP A 5 7.57 -7.40 81.19
C ASP A 5 7.27 -7.45 79.68
N MET A 6 6.38 -6.58 79.20
CA MET A 6 5.94 -6.47 77.79
C MET A 6 6.80 -5.49 76.96
N SER A 7 7.92 -5.02 77.50
CA SER A 7 8.78 -4.00 76.87
C SER A 7 9.63 -4.55 75.71
N LEU A 8 10.17 -5.76 75.85
CA LEU A 8 11.15 -6.31 74.91
C LEU A 8 10.55 -6.70 73.54
N ASN A 9 9.26 -7.03 73.50
CA ASN A 9 8.60 -7.49 72.27
C ASN A 9 8.36 -6.35 71.27
N LYS A 10 8.17 -5.11 71.74
CA LYS A 10 7.89 -3.95 70.87
C LYS A 10 9.08 -3.52 70.03
N HIS A 11 10.31 -3.63 70.55
CA HIS A 11 11.50 -3.21 69.81
C HIS A 11 11.92 -4.20 68.71
N ILE A 12 11.70 -5.50 68.92
CA ILE A 12 11.97 -6.53 67.90
C ILE A 12 10.95 -6.43 66.75
N THR A 13 9.67 -6.20 67.06
CA THR A 13 8.63 -6.03 66.02
C THR A 13 8.86 -4.76 65.18
N LEU A 14 9.33 -3.66 65.78
CA LEU A 14 9.61 -2.42 65.07
C LEU A 14 10.78 -2.54 64.08
N LEU A 15 11.86 -3.24 64.48
CA LEU A 15 13.03 -3.52 63.62
C LEU A 15 12.69 -4.45 62.45
N CYS A 16 11.83 -5.45 62.66
CA CYS A 16 11.34 -6.32 61.58
C CYS A 16 10.44 -5.56 60.59
N LEU A 17 9.55 -4.67 61.05
CA LEU A 17 8.68 -3.89 60.15
C LEU A 17 9.46 -2.91 59.27
N THR A 18 10.51 -2.27 59.80
CA THR A 18 11.36 -1.34 59.02
C THR A 18 12.24 -2.07 58.00
N GLY A 19 12.73 -3.27 58.33
CA GLY A 19 13.51 -4.09 57.39
C GLY A 19 12.67 -4.60 56.22
N VAL A 20 11.44 -5.05 56.48
CA VAL A 20 10.53 -5.56 55.43
C VAL A 20 10.07 -4.44 54.49
N THR A 21 9.82 -3.23 55.00
CA THR A 21 9.43 -2.08 54.17
C THR A 21 10.58 -1.58 53.27
N LEU A 22 11.82 -1.62 53.74
CA LEU A 22 13.01 -1.28 52.93
C LEU A 22 13.23 -2.27 51.78
N VAL A 23 13.08 -3.58 52.03
CA VAL A 23 13.21 -4.61 50.99
C VAL A 23 12.07 -4.50 49.97
N ALA A 24 10.83 -4.26 50.42
CA ALA A 24 9.70 -4.07 49.52
C ALA A 24 9.88 -2.83 48.63
N ALA A 25 10.33 -1.70 49.18
CA ALA A 25 10.62 -0.49 48.40
C ALA A 25 11.73 -0.72 47.37
N PHE A 26 12.77 -1.47 47.72
CA PHE A 26 13.88 -1.80 46.80
C PHE A 26 13.43 -2.70 45.65
N LEU A 27 12.62 -3.72 45.92
CA LEU A 27 12.07 -4.61 44.89
C LEU A 27 11.08 -3.89 43.96
N VAL A 28 10.25 -2.99 44.50
CA VAL A 28 9.38 -2.12 43.70
C VAL A 28 10.23 -1.20 42.81
N GLY A 29 11.29 -0.61 43.34
CA GLY A 29 12.24 0.20 42.57
C GLY A 29 12.87 -0.56 41.40
N ILE A 30 13.33 -1.79 41.62
CA ILE A 30 13.88 -2.66 40.57
C ILE A 30 12.83 -2.96 39.50
N TYR A 31 11.63 -3.35 39.91
CA TYR A 31 10.53 -3.68 38.99
C TYR A 31 10.11 -2.47 38.13
N TRP A 32 10.01 -1.28 38.72
CA TRP A 32 9.68 -0.07 37.97
C TRP A 32 10.82 0.38 37.05
N ASN A 33 12.08 0.20 37.46
CA ASN A 33 13.23 0.53 36.64
C ASN A 33 13.30 -0.35 35.38
N ASP A 34 13.08 -1.66 35.53
CA ASP A 34 13.07 -2.61 34.41
C ASP A 34 11.93 -2.30 33.42
N LYS A 35 10.74 -2.01 33.96
CA LYS A 35 9.57 -1.61 33.16
C LYS A 35 9.78 -0.26 32.43
N LEU A 36 10.46 0.70 33.05
CA LEU A 36 10.81 1.96 32.41
C LEU A 36 11.84 1.76 31.30
N HIS A 37 12.81 0.87 31.50
CA HIS A 37 13.80 0.52 30.48
C HIS A 37 13.13 -0.12 29.26
N SER A 38 12.24 -1.09 29.47
CA SER A 38 11.50 -1.75 28.38
C SER A 38 10.58 -0.78 27.61
N LEU A 39 9.99 0.20 28.31
CA LEU A 39 9.16 1.23 27.67
C LEU A 39 9.99 2.21 26.83
N ASN A 40 11.20 2.55 27.28
CA ASN A 40 12.11 3.40 26.52
C ASN A 40 12.65 2.69 25.28
N GLU A 41 12.97 1.40 25.39
CA GLU A 41 13.36 0.57 24.24
C GLU A 41 12.22 0.44 23.23
N ALA A 42 10.98 0.18 23.68
CA ALA A 42 9.81 0.13 22.82
C ALA A 42 9.54 1.48 22.12
N ARG A 43 9.74 2.59 22.82
CA ARG A 43 9.64 3.95 22.24
C ARG A 43 10.74 4.22 21.22
N GLN A 44 11.97 3.80 21.49
CA GLN A 44 13.09 3.93 20.56
C GLN A 44 12.89 3.05 19.32
N GLN A 45 12.37 1.84 19.48
CA GLN A 45 12.01 0.96 18.35
C GLN A 45 10.85 1.52 17.55
N ALA A 46 9.80 2.05 18.19
CA ALA A 46 8.69 2.71 17.51
C ALA A 46 9.15 3.97 16.76
N ALA A 47 10.01 4.79 17.38
CA ALA A 47 10.62 5.95 16.73
C ALA A 47 11.55 5.55 15.57
N ALA A 48 12.32 4.47 15.72
CA ALA A 48 13.18 3.93 14.65
C ALA A 48 12.38 3.32 13.49
N LEU A 49 11.20 2.73 13.77
CA LEU A 49 10.27 2.26 12.74
C LEU A 49 9.62 3.42 11.99
N GLN A 50 9.26 4.49 12.70
CA GLN A 50 8.71 5.72 12.10
C GLN A 50 9.77 6.55 11.36
N ALA A 51 11.04 6.45 11.75
CA ALA A 51 12.16 7.14 11.12
C ALA A 51 12.79 6.37 9.95
N ARG A 52 12.31 5.16 9.61
CA ARG A 52 12.70 4.54 8.35
C ARG A 52 12.16 5.43 7.23
N PRO A 53 13.00 5.90 6.29
CA PRO A 53 12.46 6.52 5.10
C PRO A 53 11.51 5.50 4.48
N ILE A 54 10.24 5.88 4.33
CA ILE A 54 9.36 5.17 3.41
C ILE A 54 10.03 5.38 2.06
N GLU A 55 10.81 4.39 1.63
CA GLU A 55 11.30 4.35 0.27
C GLU A 55 10.03 4.39 -0.58
N LYS A 56 9.74 5.54 -1.20
CA LYS A 56 8.55 5.71 -2.02
C LYS A 56 8.55 4.56 -3.01
N ALA A 57 7.58 3.68 -2.89
CA ALA A 57 7.46 2.57 -3.80
C ALA A 57 7.02 3.15 -5.15
N PHE A 58 7.75 2.81 -6.20
CA PHE A 58 7.44 3.17 -7.58
C PHE A 58 7.31 1.88 -8.39
N LEU A 59 6.59 1.94 -9.51
CA LEU A 59 6.58 0.84 -10.47
C LEU A 59 7.99 0.71 -11.11
N PRO A 60 8.42 -0.51 -11.48
CA PRO A 60 9.77 -0.78 -11.97
C PRO A 60 9.95 -0.38 -13.45
N CYS A 61 9.46 0.78 -13.85
CA CYS A 61 9.54 1.29 -15.22
C CYS A 61 9.60 2.82 -15.28
N THR A 62 10.24 3.32 -16.34
CA THR A 62 10.14 4.72 -16.76
C THR A 62 8.92 4.91 -17.67
N PRO A 63 8.46 6.15 -17.92
CA PRO A 63 7.38 6.41 -18.88
C PRO A 63 7.67 5.87 -20.29
N GLN A 64 8.94 5.94 -20.73
CA GLN A 64 9.34 5.46 -22.04
C GLN A 64 9.33 3.92 -22.11
N ASP A 65 9.87 3.24 -21.10
CA ASP A 65 9.83 1.77 -21.02
C ASP A 65 8.38 1.26 -20.99
N TYR A 66 7.54 1.94 -20.21
CA TYR A 66 6.13 1.63 -20.10
C TYR A 66 5.41 1.79 -21.43
N ALA A 67 5.62 2.91 -22.15
CA ALA A 67 5.00 3.17 -23.44
C ALA A 67 5.42 2.13 -24.50
N GLN A 68 6.70 1.79 -24.55
CA GLN A 68 7.21 0.78 -25.49
C GLN A 68 6.59 -0.59 -25.21
N ARG A 69 6.53 -1.02 -23.95
CA ARG A 69 5.93 -2.30 -23.57
C ARG A 69 4.44 -2.33 -23.85
N LEU A 70 3.73 -1.25 -23.52
CA LEU A 70 2.29 -1.17 -23.79
C LEU A 70 2.01 -1.32 -25.29
N ASN A 71 2.79 -0.68 -26.15
CA ASN A 71 2.62 -0.81 -27.60
C ASN A 71 2.77 -2.26 -28.09
N ILE A 72 3.77 -2.99 -27.58
CA ILE A 72 3.97 -4.41 -27.90
C ILE A 72 2.75 -5.22 -27.43
N LEU A 73 2.30 -5.01 -26.19
CA LEU A 73 1.17 -5.74 -25.60
C LEU A 73 -0.16 -5.43 -26.30
N MET A 74 -0.37 -4.19 -26.73
CA MET A 74 -1.54 -3.81 -27.53
C MET A 74 -1.51 -4.46 -28.91
N GLU A 75 -0.33 -4.60 -29.53
CA GLU A 75 -0.17 -5.34 -30.77
C GLU A 75 -0.44 -6.83 -30.60
N GLU A 76 0.11 -7.46 -29.58
CA GLU A 76 -0.17 -8.86 -29.21
C GLU A 76 -1.66 -9.10 -28.96
N ALA A 77 -2.34 -8.15 -28.32
CA ALA A 77 -3.77 -8.19 -28.05
C ALA A 77 -4.63 -7.81 -29.27
N THR A 78 -4.04 -7.46 -30.41
CA THR A 78 -4.75 -6.96 -31.61
C THR A 78 -5.62 -5.72 -31.31
N LEU A 79 -5.23 -4.93 -30.32
CA LEU A 79 -5.87 -3.66 -29.99
C LEU A 79 -5.24 -2.54 -30.82
N PRO A 80 -6.01 -1.55 -31.31
CA PRO A 80 -5.49 -0.51 -32.21
C PRO A 80 -4.71 0.60 -31.49
N TYR A 81 -4.71 0.63 -30.16
CA TYR A 81 -4.19 1.74 -29.37
C TYR A 81 -2.66 1.76 -29.34
N ARG A 82 -2.05 2.91 -29.64
CA ARG A 82 -0.59 3.08 -29.58
C ARG A 82 -0.24 4.37 -28.87
N LEU A 83 0.67 4.28 -27.91
CA LEU A 83 1.36 5.42 -27.33
C LEU A 83 2.47 5.91 -28.29
N PRO A 84 2.75 7.22 -28.34
CA PRO A 84 3.93 7.72 -29.02
C PRO A 84 5.20 7.13 -28.40
N ALA A 85 6.24 6.92 -29.22
CA ALA A 85 7.52 6.37 -28.77
C ALA A 85 8.22 7.25 -27.72
N GLN A 86 7.93 8.55 -27.75
CA GLN A 86 8.32 9.52 -26.74
C GLN A 86 7.04 10.19 -26.23
N PRO A 87 6.46 9.68 -25.14
CA PRO A 87 5.29 10.32 -24.57
C PRO A 87 5.64 11.68 -24.00
N GLU A 88 4.76 12.64 -24.27
CA GLU A 88 4.82 13.94 -23.63
C GLU A 88 4.42 13.79 -22.16
N VAL A 89 5.28 14.32 -21.28
CA VAL A 89 5.06 14.33 -19.84
C VAL A 89 4.80 15.77 -19.43
N GLU A 90 3.59 16.04 -18.96
CA GLU A 90 3.17 17.32 -18.42
C GLU A 90 3.76 17.51 -17.02
N ILE A 91 4.35 18.68 -16.79
CA ILE A 91 4.96 19.03 -15.51
C ILE A 91 3.87 19.49 -14.54
N GLY A 92 3.62 18.72 -13.49
CA GLY A 92 2.69 19.10 -12.42
C GLY A 92 3.38 19.68 -11.19
N GLU A 93 2.61 20.06 -10.16
CA GLU A 93 3.18 20.58 -8.90
C GLU A 93 3.76 19.46 -8.02
N ILE A 94 3.03 18.34 -7.90
CA ILE A 94 3.40 17.21 -7.01
C ILE A 94 3.99 16.06 -7.83
N HIS A 95 3.31 15.67 -8.90
CA HIS A 95 3.73 14.63 -9.84
C HIS A 95 3.72 15.21 -11.24
N ASP A 96 4.63 14.72 -12.08
CA ASP A 96 4.46 14.88 -13.51
C ASP A 96 3.46 13.84 -14.01
N SER A 97 2.85 14.06 -15.17
CA SER A 97 1.83 13.15 -15.70
C SER A 97 1.91 12.97 -17.20
N MET A 98 1.60 11.76 -17.65
CA MET A 98 1.32 11.45 -19.05
C MET A 98 -0.15 11.06 -19.13
N THR A 99 -0.93 11.82 -19.90
CA THR A 99 -2.36 11.54 -20.14
C THR A 99 -2.59 11.24 -21.61
N LEU A 100 -3.23 10.13 -21.91
CA LEU A 100 -3.57 9.73 -23.28
C LEU A 100 -5.01 9.24 -23.37
N ALA A 101 -5.78 9.79 -24.31
CA ALA A 101 -6.98 9.12 -24.79
C ALA A 101 -6.56 7.95 -25.70
N LEU A 102 -6.79 6.72 -25.25
CA LEU A 102 -6.55 5.52 -26.06
C LEU A 102 -7.61 5.44 -27.19
N ASP A 103 -8.85 5.75 -26.85
CA ASP A 103 -9.97 5.99 -27.78
C ASP A 103 -11.05 6.87 -27.13
N ASN A 104 -12.25 6.89 -27.71
CA ASN A 104 -13.40 7.66 -27.21
C ASN A 104 -13.93 7.17 -25.86
N HIS A 105 -13.51 5.99 -25.40
CA HIS A 105 -14.04 5.28 -24.24
C HIS A 105 -13.00 5.05 -23.15
N ASN A 106 -11.71 5.09 -23.50
CA ASN A 106 -10.62 4.69 -22.65
C ASN A 106 -9.58 5.81 -22.55
N THR A 107 -9.32 6.26 -21.33
CA THR A 107 -8.28 7.26 -21.02
C THR A 107 -7.28 6.66 -20.06
N LEU A 108 -6.00 6.80 -20.38
CA LEU A 108 -4.88 6.36 -19.57
C LEU A 108 -4.20 7.58 -18.96
N ILE A 109 -4.01 7.55 -17.64
CA ILE A 109 -3.26 8.55 -16.89
C ILE A 109 -2.11 7.82 -16.20
N VAL A 110 -0.89 8.31 -16.36
CA VAL A 110 0.30 7.76 -15.74
C VAL A 110 0.97 8.88 -14.95
N LEU A 111 1.07 8.69 -13.63
CA LEU A 111 1.78 9.62 -12.77
C LEU A 111 3.25 9.24 -12.71
N VAL A 112 4.11 10.25 -12.75
CA VAL A 112 5.57 10.10 -12.76
C VAL A 112 6.14 10.85 -11.57
N ASP A 113 7.02 10.20 -10.82
CA ASP A 113 7.72 10.84 -9.72
C ASP A 113 8.86 11.71 -10.26
N LYS A 114 8.88 12.98 -9.85
CA LYS A 114 9.83 13.99 -10.32
C LYS A 114 11.30 13.67 -9.99
N ASN A 115 11.54 12.91 -8.92
CA ASN A 115 12.89 12.67 -8.43
C ASN A 115 13.49 11.42 -9.08
N SER A 116 12.72 10.33 -9.10
CA SER A 116 13.16 9.04 -9.64
C SER A 116 12.92 8.91 -11.15
N LEU A 117 12.08 9.77 -11.73
CA LEU A 117 11.60 9.69 -13.13
C LEU A 117 10.94 8.34 -13.45
N ARG A 118 10.43 7.67 -12.42
CA ARG A 118 9.72 6.40 -12.52
C ARG A 118 8.22 6.60 -12.45
N VAL A 119 7.49 5.65 -13.00
CA VAL A 119 6.04 5.61 -12.88
C VAL A 119 5.66 5.40 -11.41
N ALA A 120 4.89 6.32 -10.86
CA ALA A 120 4.37 6.27 -9.50
C ALA A 120 3.07 5.47 -9.45
N SER A 121 2.15 5.73 -10.37
CA SER A 121 0.89 4.99 -10.49
C SER A 121 0.31 5.15 -11.89
N ILE A 122 -0.61 4.26 -12.24
CA ILE A 122 -1.34 4.28 -13.49
C ILE A 122 -2.83 4.18 -13.18
N THR A 123 -3.61 5.02 -13.84
CA THR A 123 -5.06 4.98 -13.82
C THR A 123 -5.56 4.77 -15.25
N LEU A 124 -6.34 3.71 -15.47
CA LEU A 124 -7.09 3.51 -16.70
C LEU A 124 -8.57 3.76 -16.41
N ILE A 125 -9.12 4.78 -17.05
CA ILE A 125 -10.54 5.11 -17.02
C ILE A 125 -11.16 4.47 -18.26
N VAL A 126 -12.12 3.59 -18.06
CA VAL A 126 -12.85 2.93 -19.15
C VAL A 126 -14.33 3.29 -19.06
N ASN A 127 -14.97 3.44 -20.22
CA ASN A 127 -16.39 3.74 -20.34
C ASN A 127 -17.02 2.77 -21.35
N GLY A 128 -17.56 1.67 -20.86
CA GLY A 128 -18.16 0.64 -21.70
C GLY A 128 -19.55 1.02 -22.18
N ASP A 129 -19.90 0.65 -23.40
CA ASP A 129 -21.28 0.76 -23.93
C ASP A 129 -22.16 -0.44 -23.51
N GLN A 130 -21.63 -1.33 -22.66
CA GLN A 130 -22.23 -2.58 -22.17
C GLN A 130 -22.42 -3.65 -23.26
N SER A 131 -21.76 -3.51 -24.41
CA SER A 131 -21.63 -4.59 -25.38
C SER A 131 -20.56 -5.60 -24.96
N ALA A 132 -20.73 -6.86 -25.35
CA ALA A 132 -19.76 -7.92 -25.06
C ALA A 132 -18.36 -7.63 -25.67
N ASP A 133 -18.32 -7.00 -26.85
CA ASP A 133 -17.08 -6.62 -27.52
C ASP A 133 -16.35 -5.49 -26.79
N SER A 134 -17.09 -4.52 -26.24
CA SER A 134 -16.54 -3.47 -25.40
C SER A 134 -15.98 -4.03 -24.10
N ASP A 135 -16.72 -4.94 -23.44
CA ASP A 135 -16.27 -5.58 -22.20
C ASP A 135 -14.99 -6.41 -22.41
N ALA A 136 -14.91 -7.17 -23.50
CA ALA A 136 -13.70 -7.94 -23.84
C ALA A 136 -12.50 -7.03 -24.13
N SER A 137 -12.73 -5.94 -24.86
CA SER A 137 -11.69 -4.94 -25.17
C SER A 137 -11.19 -4.24 -23.91
N VAL A 138 -12.09 -3.91 -22.97
CA VAL A 138 -11.75 -3.33 -21.66
C VAL A 138 -10.89 -4.30 -20.85
N LEU A 139 -11.24 -5.58 -20.79
CA LEU A 139 -10.47 -6.60 -20.07
C LEU A 139 -9.05 -6.74 -20.64
N LEU A 140 -8.92 -6.82 -21.97
CA LEU A 140 -7.62 -6.94 -22.63
C LEU A 140 -6.78 -5.66 -22.50
N THR A 141 -7.38 -4.48 -22.66
CA THR A 141 -6.72 -3.19 -22.49
C THR A 141 -6.19 -3.03 -21.08
N THR A 142 -7.01 -3.37 -20.07
CA THR A 142 -6.62 -3.31 -18.66
C THR A 142 -5.49 -4.29 -18.35
N ALA A 143 -5.57 -5.51 -18.87
CA ALA A 143 -4.51 -6.51 -18.70
C ALA A 143 -3.19 -6.06 -19.35
N ALA A 144 -3.25 -5.43 -20.54
CA ALA A 144 -2.08 -4.88 -21.22
C ALA A 144 -1.47 -3.70 -20.43
N VAL A 145 -2.31 -2.80 -19.92
CA VAL A 145 -1.89 -1.69 -19.06
C VAL A 145 -1.18 -2.21 -17.80
N ALA A 146 -1.74 -3.22 -17.13
CA ALA A 146 -1.12 -3.83 -15.96
C ALA A 146 0.18 -4.58 -16.32
N ALA A 147 0.22 -5.31 -17.44
CA ALA A 147 1.39 -6.04 -17.91
C ALA A 147 2.55 -5.11 -18.26
N ALA A 148 2.27 -3.95 -18.86
CA ALA A 148 3.28 -2.94 -19.17
C ALA A 148 3.97 -2.39 -17.90
N ALA A 149 3.24 -2.33 -16.80
CA ALA A 149 3.75 -1.94 -15.48
C ALA A 149 4.51 -3.07 -14.76
N MET A 150 4.29 -4.32 -15.15
CA MET A 150 4.80 -5.53 -14.50
C MET A 150 5.59 -6.38 -15.51
N PRO A 151 6.89 -6.09 -15.78
CA PRO A 151 7.67 -6.70 -16.86
C PRO A 151 7.67 -8.23 -16.88
N ASP A 152 7.56 -8.86 -15.72
CA ASP A 152 7.63 -10.30 -15.56
C ASP A 152 6.25 -10.98 -15.73
N LYS A 153 5.20 -10.22 -16.06
CA LYS A 153 3.82 -10.72 -16.21
C LYS A 153 3.34 -10.60 -17.65
N SER A 154 2.76 -11.69 -18.13
CA SER A 154 2.12 -11.78 -19.45
C SER A 154 0.64 -11.39 -19.39
N LEU A 155 0.07 -11.09 -20.57
CA LEU A 155 -1.38 -10.96 -20.74
C LEU A 155 -2.14 -12.19 -20.24
N SER A 156 -1.66 -13.40 -20.54
CA SER A 156 -2.29 -14.65 -20.10
C SER A 156 -2.35 -14.80 -18.58
N THR A 157 -1.45 -14.15 -17.84
CA THR A 157 -1.46 -14.11 -16.37
C THR A 157 -2.45 -13.08 -15.85
N LEU A 158 -2.50 -11.90 -16.47
CA LEU A 158 -3.23 -10.75 -15.96
C LEU A 158 -4.68 -10.69 -16.43
N THR A 159 -5.02 -11.18 -17.62
CA THR A 159 -6.42 -11.19 -18.10
C THR A 159 -7.36 -11.94 -17.16
N PRO A 160 -7.05 -13.17 -16.68
CA PRO A 160 -7.91 -13.85 -15.70
C PRO A 160 -7.97 -13.14 -14.36
N LEU A 161 -6.92 -12.42 -13.96
CA LEU A 161 -6.90 -11.63 -12.73
C LEU A 161 -7.86 -10.44 -12.84
N VAL A 162 -7.77 -9.67 -13.92
CA VAL A 162 -8.67 -8.54 -14.19
C VAL A 162 -10.12 -9.01 -14.26
N ALA A 163 -10.39 -10.13 -14.97
CA ALA A 163 -11.73 -10.69 -15.04
C ALA A 163 -12.29 -11.06 -13.66
N ARG A 164 -11.47 -11.63 -12.77
CA ARG A 164 -11.87 -11.91 -11.38
C ARG A 164 -12.12 -10.63 -10.59
N LEU A 165 -11.29 -9.60 -10.74
CA LEU A 165 -11.50 -8.31 -10.07
C LEU A 165 -12.86 -7.73 -10.43
N VAL A 166 -13.16 -7.64 -11.72
CA VAL A 166 -14.44 -7.15 -12.23
C VAL A 166 -15.60 -8.01 -11.73
N ALA A 167 -15.47 -9.35 -11.76
CA ALA A 167 -16.51 -10.26 -11.28
C ALA A 167 -16.70 -10.22 -9.75
N SER A 168 -15.65 -9.90 -9.00
CA SER A 168 -15.69 -9.82 -7.54
C SER A 168 -16.31 -8.53 -7.02
N TYR A 169 -16.52 -7.54 -7.88
CA TYR A 169 -17.16 -6.29 -7.51
C TYR A 169 -18.65 -6.52 -7.18
N GLN A 170 -19.01 -6.31 -5.91
CA GLN A 170 -20.36 -6.58 -5.40
C GLN A 170 -21.31 -5.36 -5.47
N GLY A 171 -20.86 -4.24 -6.05
CA GLY A 171 -21.64 -2.99 -6.10
C GLY A 171 -21.40 -2.05 -4.91
N GLY A 172 -21.74 -0.78 -5.09
CA GLY A 172 -21.66 0.25 -4.04
C GLY A 172 -20.26 0.88 -3.90
N ALA A 173 -19.92 1.32 -2.68
CA ALA A 173 -18.68 2.03 -2.39
C ALA A 173 -17.45 1.12 -2.19
N GLN A 174 -17.59 -0.20 -2.40
CA GLN A 174 -16.52 -1.16 -2.18
C GLN A 174 -15.73 -1.40 -3.47
N SER A 175 -14.44 -1.06 -3.47
CA SER A 175 -13.50 -1.42 -4.52
C SER A 175 -13.22 -2.93 -4.51
N ALA A 176 -12.94 -3.51 -5.68
CA ALA A 176 -12.30 -4.82 -5.75
C ALA A 176 -10.79 -4.63 -5.93
N GLU A 177 -9.96 -5.32 -5.18
CA GLU A 177 -8.50 -5.18 -5.27
C GLU A 177 -7.76 -6.51 -5.16
N GLN A 178 -6.61 -6.58 -5.82
CA GLN A 178 -5.71 -7.73 -5.73
C GLN A 178 -4.26 -7.23 -5.81
N THR A 179 -3.41 -7.74 -4.93
CA THR A 179 -1.97 -7.50 -4.97
C THR A 179 -1.26 -8.69 -5.60
N LEU A 180 -0.35 -8.42 -6.52
CA LEU A 180 0.53 -9.39 -7.16
C LEU A 180 1.94 -8.81 -7.23
N ASP A 181 2.93 -9.51 -6.66
CA ASP A 181 4.35 -9.13 -6.67
C ASP A 181 4.62 -7.66 -6.29
N GLY A 182 3.94 -7.18 -5.25
CA GLY A 182 4.12 -5.82 -4.74
C GLY A 182 3.41 -4.74 -5.57
N VAL A 183 2.59 -5.11 -6.56
CA VAL A 183 1.72 -4.21 -7.32
C VAL A 183 0.27 -4.49 -6.95
N ARG A 184 -0.46 -3.45 -6.52
CA ARG A 184 -1.90 -3.48 -6.28
C ARG A 184 -2.63 -3.08 -7.56
N ILE A 185 -3.58 -3.92 -7.98
CA ILE A 185 -4.53 -3.64 -9.03
C ILE A 185 -5.91 -3.49 -8.38
N ARG A 186 -6.51 -2.31 -8.51
CA ARG A 186 -7.80 -1.96 -7.91
C ARG A 186 -8.81 -1.58 -8.98
N TYR A 187 -10.03 -2.05 -8.83
CA TYR A 187 -11.17 -1.76 -9.69
C TYR A 187 -12.23 -1.02 -8.90
N ASP A 188 -12.57 0.17 -9.39
CA ASP A 188 -13.68 0.99 -8.92
C ASP A 188 -14.72 1.11 -10.02
N ARG A 189 -16.00 1.07 -9.66
CA ARG A 189 -17.09 1.44 -10.56
C ARG A 189 -17.80 2.65 -10.01
N VAL A 190 -18.07 3.62 -10.86
CA VAL A 190 -18.83 4.82 -10.48
C VAL A 190 -20.32 4.49 -10.68
N PRO A 191 -21.14 4.29 -9.62
CA PRO A 191 -22.50 3.75 -9.78
C PRO A 191 -23.44 4.61 -10.63
N SER A 192 -23.17 5.91 -10.74
CA SER A 192 -23.95 6.88 -11.52
C SER A 192 -23.43 7.08 -12.95
N GLN A 193 -22.34 6.43 -13.34
CA GLN A 193 -21.73 6.56 -14.66
C GLN A 193 -21.49 5.16 -15.25
N ALA A 194 -21.48 5.04 -16.58
CA ALA A 194 -21.02 3.81 -17.25
C ALA A 194 -19.47 3.68 -17.20
N ALA A 195 -18.82 4.41 -16.30
CA ALA A 195 -17.38 4.46 -16.15
C ALA A 195 -16.87 3.53 -15.04
N ALA A 196 -15.73 2.91 -15.30
CA ALA A 196 -14.97 2.17 -14.33
C ALA A 196 -13.50 2.61 -14.35
N TRP A 197 -12.86 2.56 -13.20
CA TRP A 197 -11.48 2.98 -13.03
C TRP A 197 -10.65 1.79 -12.57
N PHE A 198 -9.53 1.58 -13.24
CA PHE A 198 -8.52 0.63 -12.84
C PHE A 198 -7.29 1.38 -12.36
N TRP A 199 -6.82 1.05 -11.18
CA TRP A 199 -5.61 1.61 -10.59
C TRP A 199 -4.54 0.53 -10.56
N ILE A 200 -3.35 0.86 -11.01
CA ILE A 200 -2.16 0.00 -10.94
C ILE A 200 -1.09 0.81 -10.22
N GLU A 201 -0.77 0.40 -9.00
CA GLU A 201 0.12 1.14 -8.11
C GLU A 201 0.94 0.19 -7.24
N PRO A 202 2.08 0.63 -6.70
CA PRO A 202 2.83 -0.16 -5.74
C PRO A 202 1.99 -0.44 -4.49
N ALA A 203 2.04 -1.65 -3.95
CA ALA A 203 1.21 -2.05 -2.81
C ALA A 203 1.52 -1.27 -1.51
N ASN A 204 2.69 -0.65 -1.43
CA ASN A 204 3.15 0.16 -0.30
C ASN A 204 3.12 1.68 -0.61
N SER A 205 2.39 2.11 -1.63
CA SER A 205 2.20 3.52 -2.00
C SER A 205 1.31 4.28 -1.03
#